data_AF-A0A972RB74-F1
#
_entry.id   AF-A0A972RB74-F1
#
_cell.length_a   1.000
_cell.length_b   1.000
_cell.length_c   1.000
_cell.angle_alpha   90.00
_cell.angle_beta   90.00
_cell.angle_gamma   90.00
#
_symmetry.space_group_name_H-M   'P 1'
#
loop_
_entity.id
_entity.type
_entity.pdbx_description
1 polymer ?
#
loop_
_entity_poly.entity_id
_entity_poly.type
_entity_poly.pdbx_seq_one_letter_code
_entity_poly.pdbx_strand_id
1 'polypeptide(L)'
;MRSLSDKAGLLIALNLFKYGIGFLLPVYLVRALTQEEYGTYQQLLLIGTTAAGLMSLGLPNSIYYYYNNVTVGKKRALIQQTVAMLLVSATIAALAVFYFSGDIAAVMSNPMLENVLPLYCVYILFFISGSYFIHLLISQDRYSLAVMVEGGEAMVRAAIIVVPLFMGAGFTGLVVSIAAYAVIRLVVYSYIVKSD
;
A
#
# COMPACT_ATOMS: atom_id res chain seq x y z
N MET A 1 -11.84 -1.31 -29.98
CA MET A 1 -10.80 -1.93 -29.13
C MET A 1 -9.65 -0.93 -29.04
N ARG A 2 -9.32 -0.40 -27.86
CA ARG A 2 -8.20 0.55 -27.72
C ARG A 2 -6.89 -0.19 -27.98
N SER A 3 -6.03 0.39 -28.82
CA SER A 3 -4.73 -0.15 -29.19
C SER A 3 -3.87 -0.42 -27.95
N LEU A 4 -2.92 -1.37 -28.01
CA LEU A 4 -1.92 -1.57 -26.96
C LEU A 4 -1.19 -0.26 -26.63
N SER A 5 -0.98 0.59 -27.65
CA SER A 5 -0.40 1.93 -27.49
C SER A 5 -1.28 2.86 -26.67
N ASP A 6 -2.61 2.80 -26.83
CA ASP A 6 -3.55 3.62 -26.05
C ASP A 6 -3.58 3.19 -24.58
N LYS A 7 -3.52 1.87 -24.32
CA LYS A 7 -3.46 1.32 -22.96
C LYS A 7 -2.15 1.71 -22.27
N ALA A 8 -1.03 1.59 -22.97
CA ALA A 8 0.28 2.00 -22.47
C ALA A 8 0.33 3.52 -22.22
N GLY A 9 -0.18 4.33 -23.14
CA GLY A 9 -0.27 5.79 -22.99
C GLY A 9 -1.08 6.21 -21.76
N LEU A 10 -2.21 5.55 -21.51
CA LEU A 10 -3.04 5.80 -20.33
C LEU A 10 -2.31 5.46 -19.02
N LEU A 11 -1.60 4.32 -18.97
CA LEU A 11 -0.79 3.94 -17.81
C LEU A 11 0.38 4.90 -17.57
N ILE A 12 1.02 5.39 -18.63
CA ILE A 12 2.10 6.38 -18.52
C ILE A 12 1.55 7.69 -17.95
N ALA A 13 0.43 8.19 -18.47
CA ALA A 13 -0.21 9.41 -17.98
C ALA A 13 -0.60 9.28 -16.49
N LEU A 14 -1.16 8.13 -16.11
CA LEU A 14 -1.46 7.82 -14.71
C LEU A 14 -0.20 7.79 -13.83
N ASN A 15 0.88 7.15 -14.29
CA ASN A 15 2.13 7.09 -13.54
C ASN A 15 2.73 8.48 -13.36
N LEU A 16 2.73 9.34 -14.39
CA LEU A 16 3.15 10.74 -14.28
C LEU A 16 2.35 11.49 -13.22
N PHE A 17 1.03 11.30 -13.19
CA PHE A 17 0.16 11.88 -12.18
C PHE A 17 0.53 11.39 -10.76
N LYS A 18 0.72 10.07 -10.58
CA LYS A 18 1.15 9.48 -9.30
C LYS A 18 2.50 10.03 -8.84
N TYR A 19 3.46 10.19 -9.75
CA TYR A 19 4.76 10.77 -9.45
C TYR A 19 4.64 12.25 -9.08
N GLY A 20 3.78 13.02 -9.74
CA GLY A 20 3.47 14.40 -9.38
C GLY A 20 2.96 14.51 -7.94
N ILE A 21 1.99 13.66 -7.55
CA ILE A 21 1.52 13.57 -6.17
C ILE A 21 2.67 13.19 -5.22
N GLY A 22 3.44 12.16 -5.57
CA GLY A 22 4.58 11.67 -4.78
C GLY A 22 5.67 12.72 -4.57
N PHE A 23 5.82 13.66 -5.51
CA PHE A 23 6.73 14.80 -5.40
C PHE A 23 6.16 15.95 -4.56
N LEU A 24 4.88 16.27 -4.72
CA LEU A 24 4.24 17.38 -4.02
C LEU A 24 3.96 17.07 -2.54
N LEU A 25 3.68 15.81 -2.20
CA LEU A 25 3.37 15.40 -0.83
C LEU A 25 4.51 15.71 0.16
N PRO A 26 5.79 15.32 -0.08
CA PRO A 26 6.92 15.72 0.77
C PRO A 26 7.04 17.24 0.94
N VAL A 27 6.86 18.01 -0.15
CA VAL A 27 6.94 19.48 -0.13
C VAL A 27 5.88 20.09 0.79
N TYR A 28 4.69 19.51 0.84
CA TYR A 28 3.65 19.90 1.77
C TYR A 28 4.00 19.48 3.21
N LEU A 29 4.40 18.22 3.40
CA LEU A 29 4.67 17.66 4.73
C LEU A 29 5.78 18.37 5.49
N VAL A 30 6.84 18.82 4.81
CA VAL A 30 7.93 19.60 5.44
C VAL A 30 7.44 20.94 6.01
N ARG A 31 6.33 21.48 5.50
CA ARG A 31 5.70 22.71 6.04
C ARG A 31 4.63 22.43 7.08
N ALA A 32 3.97 21.27 6.99
CA ALA A 32 2.85 20.91 7.86
C ALA A 32 3.30 20.20 9.15
N LEU A 33 4.48 19.57 9.15
CA LEU A 33 5.03 18.83 10.27
C LEU A 33 6.30 19.51 10.80
N THR A 34 6.60 19.26 12.07
CA THR A 34 7.91 19.58 12.63
C THR A 34 9.01 18.71 12.00
N GLN A 35 10.26 19.13 12.12
CA GLN A 35 11.40 18.36 11.61
C GLN A 35 11.45 16.94 12.21
N GLU A 36 11.13 16.80 13.49
CA GLU A 36 11.11 15.52 14.19
C GLU A 36 9.99 14.62 13.64
N GLU A 37 8.76 15.13 13.53
CA GLU A 37 7.61 14.39 12.98
C GLU A 37 7.83 13.97 11.52
N TYR A 38 8.39 14.84 10.69
CA TYR A 38 8.72 14.51 9.30
C TYR A 38 9.83 13.45 9.23
N GLY A 39 10.82 13.50 10.12
CA GLY A 39 11.83 12.45 10.27
C GLY A 39 11.20 11.10 10.63
N THR A 40 10.31 11.08 11.62
CA THR A 40 9.55 9.89 12.02
C THR A 40 8.71 9.35 10.85
N TYR A 41 8.04 10.23 10.10
CA TYR A 41 7.28 9.84 8.91
C TYR A 41 8.15 9.11 7.87
N GLN A 42 9.33 9.64 7.56
CA GLN A 42 10.26 9.01 6.61
C GLN A 42 10.78 7.67 7.13
N GLN A 43 11.04 7.55 8.42
CA GLN A 43 11.43 6.29 9.05
C GLN A 43 10.30 5.24 8.98
N LEU A 44 9.04 5.63 9.23
CA LEU A 44 7.89 4.75 9.02
C LEU A 44 7.79 4.28 7.56
N LEU A 45 7.94 5.20 6.60
CA LEU A 45 7.95 4.84 5.18
C LEU A 45 9.05 3.81 4.88
N LEU A 46 10.28 4.04 5.35
CA LEU A 46 11.40 3.13 5.16
C LEU A 46 11.12 1.75 5.73
N ILE A 47 10.60 1.65 6.96
CA ILE A 47 10.23 0.39 7.60
C ILE A 47 9.16 -0.33 6.77
N GLY A 48 8.12 0.39 6.36
CA GLY A 48 7.02 -0.17 5.57
C GLY A 48 7.47 -0.67 4.20
N THR A 49 8.28 0.10 3.47
CA THR A 49 8.83 -0.32 2.17
C THR A 49 9.79 -1.49 2.30
N THR A 50 10.60 -1.52 3.35
CA THR A 50 11.53 -2.63 3.63
C THR A 50 10.76 -3.90 3.96
N ALA A 51 9.78 -3.83 4.86
CA ALA A 51 8.90 -4.94 5.19
C ALA A 51 8.16 -5.45 3.94
N ALA A 52 7.58 -4.57 3.13
CA ALA A 52 6.89 -4.95 1.90
C ALA A 52 7.85 -5.59 0.88
N GLY A 53 9.05 -5.04 0.69
CA GLY A 53 10.05 -5.57 -0.24
C GLY A 53 10.54 -6.96 0.15
N LEU A 54 10.84 -7.17 1.43
CA LEU A 54 11.32 -8.46 1.95
C LEU A 54 10.21 -9.51 2.02
N MET A 55 9.01 -9.12 2.48
CA MET A 55 7.95 -10.08 2.83
C MET A 55 6.98 -10.34 1.68
N SER A 56 6.86 -9.46 0.68
CA SER A 56 6.02 -9.76 -0.48
C SER A 56 6.58 -10.92 -1.32
N LEU A 57 7.88 -11.22 -1.24
CA LEU A 57 8.55 -12.38 -1.86
C LEU A 57 8.21 -12.59 -3.35
N GLY A 58 7.88 -11.52 -4.09
CA GLY A 58 7.43 -11.60 -5.47
C GLY A 58 6.05 -12.28 -5.67
N LEU A 59 5.34 -12.64 -4.60
CA LEU A 59 4.02 -13.26 -4.64
C LEU A 59 2.99 -12.48 -5.47
N PRO A 60 2.94 -11.13 -5.43
CA PRO A 60 2.02 -10.39 -6.29
C PRO A 60 2.30 -10.61 -7.79
N ASN A 61 3.58 -10.68 -8.18
CA ASN A 61 3.99 -10.93 -9.57
C ASN A 61 3.65 -12.34 -10.05
N SER A 62 3.52 -13.32 -9.14
CA SER A 62 3.12 -14.68 -9.50
C SER A 62 1.76 -14.72 -10.21
N ILE A 63 0.86 -13.76 -9.92
CA ILE A 63 -0.44 -13.65 -10.58
C ILE A 63 -0.28 -13.33 -12.07
N TYR A 64 0.66 -12.48 -12.46
CA TYR A 64 0.93 -12.23 -13.89
C TYR A 64 1.29 -13.50 -14.63
N TYR A 65 2.13 -14.33 -14.03
CA TYR A 65 2.61 -15.55 -14.65
C TYR A 65 1.55 -16.65 -14.65
N TYR A 66 0.92 -16.93 -13.52
CA TYR A 66 0.05 -18.11 -13.39
C TYR A 66 -1.39 -17.88 -13.85
N TYR A 67 -1.92 -16.66 -13.77
CA TYR A 67 -3.34 -16.42 -14.04
C TYR A 67 -3.78 -16.80 -15.46
N ASN A 68 -2.93 -16.56 -16.46
CA ASN A 68 -3.20 -16.89 -17.86
C ASN A 68 -2.83 -18.32 -18.25
N ASN A 69 -2.02 -18.99 -17.42
CA ASN A 69 -1.50 -20.33 -17.71
C ASN A 69 -2.27 -21.45 -16.99
N VAL A 70 -3.15 -21.13 -16.03
CA VAL A 70 -3.98 -22.12 -15.32
C VAL A 70 -5.36 -22.29 -15.95
N THR A 71 -5.89 -23.52 -15.87
CA THR A 71 -7.25 -23.85 -16.29
C THR A 71 -8.28 -22.98 -15.55
N VAL A 72 -9.36 -22.59 -16.22
CA VAL A 72 -10.39 -21.67 -15.68
C VAL A 72 -10.88 -22.09 -14.29
N GLY A 73 -11.09 -23.39 -14.04
CA GLY A 73 -11.52 -23.91 -12.74
C GLY A 73 -10.52 -23.76 -11.58
N LYS A 74 -9.23 -23.49 -11.86
CA LYS A 74 -8.18 -23.33 -10.85
C LYS A 74 -7.83 -21.86 -10.55
N LYS A 75 -8.37 -20.90 -11.31
CA LYS A 75 -8.06 -19.46 -11.13
C LYS A 75 -8.45 -18.96 -9.74
N ARG A 76 -9.62 -19.35 -9.24
CA ARG A 76 -10.09 -18.97 -7.89
C ARG A 76 -9.18 -19.53 -6.79
N ALA A 77 -8.76 -20.80 -6.93
CA ALA A 77 -7.85 -21.44 -5.99
C ALA A 77 -6.47 -20.76 -5.97
N LEU A 78 -5.94 -20.39 -7.14
CA LEU A 78 -4.71 -19.61 -7.26
C LEU A 78 -4.81 -18.28 -6.50
N ILE A 79 -5.88 -17.50 -6.72
CA ILE A 79 -6.09 -16.22 -6.04
C ILE A 79 -6.17 -16.43 -4.52
N GLN A 80 -6.96 -17.39 -4.06
CA GLN A 80 -7.10 -17.67 -2.62
C GLN A 80 -5.78 -18.09 -1.98
N GLN A 81 -4.99 -18.91 -2.68
CA GLN A 81 -3.66 -19.32 -2.22
C GLN A 81 -2.71 -18.13 -2.14
N THR A 82 -2.64 -17.28 -3.16
CA THR A 82 -1.80 -16.07 -3.15
C THR A 82 -2.21 -15.11 -2.03
N VAL A 83 -3.51 -14.90 -1.83
CA VAL A 83 -4.03 -14.05 -0.73
C VAL A 83 -3.67 -14.64 0.63
N ALA A 84 -3.84 -15.95 0.82
CA ALA A 84 -3.47 -16.62 2.08
C ALA A 84 -1.96 -16.50 2.37
N MET A 85 -1.12 -16.72 1.35
CA MET A 85 0.34 -16.57 1.49
C MET A 85 0.73 -15.13 1.83
N LEU A 86 0.12 -14.14 1.16
CA LEU A 86 0.36 -12.73 1.46
C LEU A 86 -0.11 -12.33 2.86
N LEU A 87 -1.26 -12.84 3.31
CA LEU A 87 -1.76 -12.61 4.68
C LEU A 87 -0.81 -13.18 5.73
N VAL A 88 -0.34 -14.42 5.55
CA VAL A 88 0.64 -15.05 6.46
C VAL A 88 1.92 -14.23 6.48
N SER A 89 2.45 -13.88 5.31
CA SER A 89 3.67 -13.10 5.20
C SER A 89 3.54 -11.71 5.83
N ALA A 90 2.44 -11.02 5.58
CA ALA A 90 2.14 -9.72 6.15
C ALA A 90 1.96 -9.77 7.67
N THR A 91 1.38 -10.87 8.19
CA THR A 91 1.25 -11.11 9.63
C THR A 91 2.61 -11.29 10.28
N ILE A 92 3.49 -12.11 9.68
CA ILE A 92 4.87 -12.28 10.15
C ILE A 92 5.61 -10.93 10.14
N ALA A 93 5.45 -10.14 9.07
CA ALA A 93 6.07 -8.82 8.95
C ALA A 93 5.61 -7.87 10.05
N ALA A 94 4.29 -7.76 10.26
CA ALA A 94 3.70 -6.88 11.25
C ALA A 94 4.07 -7.30 12.68
N LEU A 95 4.04 -8.61 12.98
CA LEU A 95 4.46 -9.13 14.29
C LEU A 95 5.95 -8.88 14.55
N ALA A 96 6.81 -9.10 13.56
CA ALA A 96 8.24 -8.81 13.70
C ALA A 96 8.46 -7.33 14.02
N VAL A 97 7.85 -6.42 13.26
CA VAL A 97 7.98 -4.96 13.52
C VAL A 97 7.39 -4.58 14.89
N PHE A 98 6.30 -5.21 15.31
CA PHE A 98 5.69 -4.96 16.62
C PHE A 98 6.59 -5.40 17.77
N TYR A 99 7.11 -6.63 17.73
CA TYR A 99 7.98 -7.16 18.79
C TYR A 99 9.33 -6.45 18.87
N PHE A 100 9.91 -6.07 17.72
CA PHE A 100 11.18 -5.34 17.66
C PHE A 100 11.00 -3.82 17.65
N SER A 101 9.83 -3.30 17.99
CA SER A 101 9.53 -1.85 17.90
C SER A 101 10.48 -0.99 18.74
N GLY A 102 10.78 -1.41 19.98
CA GLY A 102 11.74 -0.73 20.85
C GLY A 102 13.17 -0.75 20.30
N ASP A 103 13.64 -1.91 19.81
CA ASP A 103 14.96 -2.04 19.21
C ASP A 103 15.09 -1.19 17.93
N ILE A 104 14.05 -1.19 17.10
CA ILE A 104 13.98 -0.36 15.88
C ILE A 104 14.04 1.13 16.26
N ALA A 105 13.27 1.56 17.27
CA ALA A 105 13.28 2.94 17.75
C ALA A 105 14.66 3.35 18.28
N ALA A 106 15.34 2.45 19.00
CA ALA A 106 16.70 2.68 19.52
C ALA A 106 17.74 2.77 18.39
N VAL A 107 17.72 1.85 17.42
CA VAL A 107 18.63 1.86 16.27
C VAL A 107 18.43 3.10 15.40
N MET A 108 17.19 3.55 15.28
CA MET A 108 16.83 4.77 14.54
C MET A 108 16.99 6.06 15.35
N SER A 109 17.45 5.97 16.60
CA SER A 109 17.61 7.09 17.54
C SER A 109 16.36 7.97 17.64
N ASN A 110 15.17 7.35 17.60
CA ASN A 110 13.89 8.07 17.59
C ASN A 110 12.87 7.41 18.53
N PRO A 111 12.74 7.91 19.78
CA PRO A 111 11.77 7.41 20.75
C PRO A 111 10.31 7.56 20.32
N MET A 112 10.02 8.51 19.42
CA MET A 112 8.65 8.72 18.93
C MET A 112 8.14 7.48 18.18
N LEU A 113 9.03 6.75 17.51
CA LEU A 113 8.69 5.53 16.76
C LEU A 113 8.05 4.46 17.64
N GLU A 114 8.52 4.28 18.87
CA GLU A 114 8.02 3.24 19.78
C GLU A 114 6.50 3.35 19.98
N ASN A 115 5.98 4.57 20.07
CA ASN A 115 4.55 4.81 20.28
C ASN A 115 3.71 4.66 19.00
N VAL A 116 4.27 5.00 17.84
CA VAL A 116 3.52 5.02 16.56
C VAL A 116 3.66 3.72 15.76
N LEU A 117 4.71 2.94 16.01
CA LEU A 117 4.97 1.67 15.32
C LEU A 117 3.85 0.64 15.50
N PRO A 118 3.26 0.44 16.69
CA PRO A 118 2.12 -0.45 16.85
C PRO A 118 0.94 -0.13 15.93
N LEU A 119 0.61 1.16 15.77
CA LEU A 119 -0.42 1.60 14.82
C LEU A 119 0.02 1.38 13.38
N TYR A 120 1.30 1.62 13.08
CA TYR A 120 1.84 1.42 11.75
C TYR A 120 1.93 -0.07 11.34
N CYS A 121 2.01 -1.01 12.31
CA CYS A 121 1.95 -2.44 12.03
C CYS A 121 0.62 -2.84 11.40
N VAL A 122 -0.48 -2.18 11.79
CA VAL A 122 -1.80 -2.36 11.15
C VAL A 122 -1.73 -1.96 9.68
N TYR A 123 -1.10 -0.82 9.38
CA TYR A 123 -0.85 -0.40 7.99
C TYR A 123 -0.03 -1.46 7.25
N ILE A 124 1.09 -1.94 7.79
CA ILE A 124 1.95 -2.94 7.14
C ILE A 124 1.17 -4.21 6.81
N LEU A 125 0.41 -4.73 7.78
CA LEU A 125 -0.39 -5.94 7.64
C LEU A 125 -1.36 -5.85 6.45
N PHE A 126 -2.20 -4.82 6.44
CA PHE A 126 -3.21 -4.65 5.39
C PHE A 126 -2.60 -4.14 4.07
N PHE A 127 -1.48 -3.44 4.13
CA PHE A 127 -0.80 -2.93 2.95
C PHE A 127 -0.25 -4.07 2.10
N ILE A 128 0.51 -4.97 2.72
CA ILE A 128 1.14 -6.12 2.04
C ILE A 128 0.05 -7.11 1.57
N SER A 129 -0.94 -7.38 2.41
CA SER A 129 -2.02 -8.32 2.09
C SER A 129 -2.84 -7.92 0.85
N GLY A 130 -2.98 -6.61 0.59
CA GLY A 130 -3.72 -6.08 -0.56
C GLY A 130 -2.89 -5.91 -1.84
N SER A 131 -1.59 -6.21 -1.83
CA SER A 131 -0.67 -5.91 -2.94
C SER A 131 -0.95 -6.70 -4.24
N TYR A 132 -1.68 -7.81 -4.15
CA TYR A 132 -2.05 -8.65 -5.29
C TYR A 132 -3.09 -8.02 -6.22
N PHE A 133 -3.90 -7.08 -5.72
CA PHE A 133 -5.14 -6.68 -6.37
C PHE A 133 -4.92 -6.03 -7.74
N ILE A 134 -3.94 -5.14 -7.85
CA ILE A 134 -3.62 -4.50 -9.14
C ILE A 134 -3.09 -5.50 -10.16
N HIS A 135 -2.28 -6.46 -9.71
CA HIS A 135 -1.73 -7.53 -10.54
C HIS A 135 -2.85 -8.40 -11.11
N LEU A 136 -3.87 -8.70 -10.29
CA LEU A 136 -5.05 -9.44 -10.71
C LEU A 136 -5.88 -8.70 -11.77
N LEU A 137 -6.16 -7.41 -11.58
CA LEU A 137 -6.94 -6.61 -12.54
C LEU A 137 -6.25 -6.51 -13.89
N ILE A 138 -4.93 -6.32 -13.90
CA ILE A 138 -4.14 -6.27 -15.12
C ILE A 138 -4.13 -7.64 -15.82
N SER A 139 -3.94 -8.73 -15.06
CA SER A 139 -4.02 -10.11 -15.61
C SER A 139 -5.41 -10.46 -16.18
N GLN A 140 -6.47 -9.79 -15.74
CA GLN A 140 -7.83 -9.95 -16.25
C GLN A 140 -8.14 -9.11 -17.50
N ASP A 141 -7.15 -8.43 -18.09
CA ASP A 141 -7.33 -7.46 -19.17
C ASP A 141 -8.26 -6.28 -18.80
N ARG A 142 -8.53 -6.05 -17.50
CA ARG A 142 -9.41 -4.99 -16.98
C ARG A 142 -8.65 -3.68 -16.77
N TYR A 143 -7.90 -3.25 -17.79
CA TYR A 143 -7.02 -2.08 -17.72
C TYR A 143 -7.73 -0.79 -17.30
N SER A 144 -8.97 -0.56 -17.76
CA SER A 144 -9.72 0.65 -17.38
C SER A 144 -10.03 0.70 -15.89
N LEU A 145 -10.37 -0.45 -15.28
CA LEU A 145 -10.60 -0.54 -13.84
C LEU A 145 -9.28 -0.42 -13.06
N ALA A 146 -8.22 -1.07 -13.54
CA ALA A 146 -6.88 -0.94 -12.94
C ALA A 146 -6.43 0.53 -12.87
N VAL A 147 -6.58 1.28 -13.97
CA VAL A 147 -6.24 2.71 -14.04
C VAL A 147 -7.10 3.54 -13.08
N MET A 148 -8.41 3.28 -13.03
CA MET A 148 -9.33 4.02 -12.16
C MET A 148 -9.03 3.76 -10.69
N VAL A 149 -8.78 2.50 -10.32
CA VAL A 149 -8.41 2.11 -8.96
C VAL A 149 -7.10 2.76 -8.56
N GLU A 150 -6.03 2.62 -9.35
CA GLU A 150 -4.72 3.20 -8.99
C GLU A 150 -4.76 4.73 -8.93
N GLY A 151 -5.47 5.38 -9.85
CA GLY A 151 -5.63 6.84 -9.84
C GLY A 151 -6.43 7.32 -8.64
N GLY A 152 -7.53 6.64 -8.34
CA GLY A 152 -8.32 6.87 -7.13
C GLY A 152 -7.50 6.62 -5.87
N GLU A 153 -6.70 5.56 -5.84
CA GLU A 153 -5.82 5.20 -4.73
C GLU A 153 -4.82 6.32 -4.42
N ALA A 154 -4.19 6.87 -5.45
CA ALA A 154 -3.24 7.97 -5.30
C ALA A 154 -3.90 9.24 -4.73
N MET A 155 -5.10 9.57 -5.20
CA MET A 155 -5.88 10.71 -4.72
C MET A 155 -6.34 10.53 -3.28
N VAL A 156 -6.89 9.36 -2.96
CA VAL A 156 -7.36 9.00 -1.62
C VAL A 156 -6.19 9.01 -0.64
N ARG A 157 -5.04 8.41 -1.01
CA ARG A 157 -3.82 8.45 -0.21
C ARG A 157 -3.34 9.88 0.04
N ALA A 158 -3.33 10.73 -0.97
CA ALA A 158 -2.97 12.13 -0.80
C ALA A 158 -3.92 12.84 0.17
N ALA A 159 -5.23 12.66 0.02
CA ALA A 159 -6.23 13.23 0.91
C ALA A 159 -6.06 12.75 2.37
N ILE A 160 -5.81 11.45 2.58
CA ILE A 160 -5.59 10.87 3.92
C ILE A 160 -4.34 11.41 4.61
N ILE A 161 -3.31 11.77 3.84
CA ILE A 161 -2.11 12.40 4.41
C ILE A 161 -2.37 13.88 4.71
N VAL A 162 -3.08 14.56 3.82
CA VAL A 162 -3.22 16.03 3.84
C VAL A 162 -4.33 16.51 4.79
N VAL A 163 -5.51 15.89 4.73
CA VAL A 163 -6.72 16.32 5.46
C VAL A 163 -6.54 16.31 6.98
N PRO A 164 -6.00 15.24 7.63
CA PRO A 164 -5.84 15.23 9.08
C PRO A 164 -4.91 16.33 9.58
N LEU A 165 -3.87 16.64 8.82
CA LEU A 165 -2.92 17.70 9.13
C LEU A 165 -3.56 19.08 9.01
N PHE A 166 -4.37 19.32 7.97
CA PHE A 166 -5.14 20.55 7.83
C PHE A 166 -6.19 20.73 8.95
N MET A 167 -6.79 19.65 9.43
CA MET A 167 -7.76 19.67 10.52
C MET A 167 -7.12 19.81 11.91
N GLY A 168 -5.78 19.86 12.00
CA GLY A 168 -5.06 19.99 13.26
C GLY A 168 -5.02 18.70 14.10
N ALA A 169 -5.27 17.53 13.50
CA ALA A 169 -5.20 16.24 14.21
C ALA A 169 -3.77 15.80 14.56
N GLY A 170 -2.76 16.53 14.08
CA GLY A 170 -1.34 16.29 14.34
C GLY A 170 -0.79 15.01 13.69
N PHE A 171 0.44 14.66 14.03
CA PHE A 171 1.13 13.50 13.46
C PHE A 171 0.45 12.16 13.80
N THR A 172 0.00 11.97 15.04
CA THR A 172 -0.71 10.74 15.43
C THR A 172 -1.99 10.56 14.64
N GLY A 173 -2.74 11.63 14.37
CA GLY A 173 -3.93 11.60 13.53
C GLY A 173 -3.63 11.18 12.08
N LEU A 174 -2.49 11.60 11.53
CA LEU A 174 -2.01 11.13 10.23
C LEU A 174 -1.71 9.62 10.25
N VAL A 175 -1.02 9.11 11.27
CA VAL A 175 -0.68 7.67 11.36
C VAL A 175 -1.95 6.82 11.48
N VAL A 176 -2.91 7.23 12.30
CA VAL A 176 -4.21 6.56 12.43
C VAL A 176 -4.96 6.57 11.10
N SER A 177 -4.94 7.70 10.39
CA SER A 177 -5.63 7.82 9.09
C SER A 177 -5.02 6.90 8.03
N ILE A 178 -3.69 6.77 8.00
CA ILE A 178 -2.97 5.83 7.11
C ILE A 178 -3.29 4.37 7.47
N ALA A 179 -3.34 4.03 8.76
CA ALA A 179 -3.72 2.69 9.21
C ALA A 179 -5.18 2.36 8.84
N ALA A 180 -6.12 3.27 9.12
CA ALA A 180 -7.53 3.11 8.76
C ALA A 180 -7.72 2.96 7.25
N TYR A 181 -6.97 3.73 6.45
CA TYR A 181 -6.97 3.62 5.01
C TYR A 181 -6.58 2.23 4.51
N ALA A 182 -5.54 1.61 5.07
CA ALA A 182 -5.11 0.28 4.65
C ALA A 182 -6.20 -0.77 4.88
N VAL A 183 -6.94 -0.67 5.99
CA VAL A 183 -8.10 -1.53 6.29
C VAL A 183 -9.19 -1.33 5.25
N ILE A 184 -9.62 -0.08 5.03
CA ILE A 184 -10.68 0.26 4.07
C ILE A 184 -10.32 -0.23 2.67
N ARG A 185 -9.07 -0.02 2.27
CA ARG A 185 -8.55 -0.45 0.96
C ARG A 185 -8.67 -1.97 0.78
N LEU A 186 -8.28 -2.76 1.78
CA LEU A 186 -8.40 -4.22 1.68
C LEU A 186 -9.87 -4.65 1.58
N VAL A 187 -10.77 -4.01 2.34
CA VAL A 187 -12.20 -4.27 2.29
C VAL A 187 -12.74 -3.98 0.87
N VAL A 188 -12.43 -2.81 0.31
CA VAL A 188 -12.82 -2.45 -1.07
C VAL A 188 -12.31 -3.47 -2.08
N TYR A 189 -11.05 -3.91 -1.98
CA TYR A 189 -10.48 -4.92 -2.87
C TYR A 189 -11.22 -6.26 -2.75
N SER A 190 -11.56 -6.69 -1.53
CA SER A 190 -12.32 -7.92 -1.31
C SER A 190 -13.72 -7.87 -1.91
N TYR A 191 -14.38 -6.71 -1.89
CA TYR A 191 -15.69 -6.53 -2.52
C TYR A 191 -15.62 -6.59 -4.05
N ILE A 192 -14.63 -5.93 -4.66
CA ILE A 192 -14.47 -5.93 -6.13
C ILE A 192 -14.13 -7.34 -6.64
N VAL A 193 -13.31 -8.11 -5.90
CA VAL A 193 -13.01 -9.50 -6.28
C VAL A 193 -14.24 -10.42 -6.15
N LYS A 194 -15.13 -10.17 -5.19
CA LYS A 194 -16.32 -11.02 -4.95
C LYS A 194 -17.45 -10.78 -5.95
N SER A 195 -17.47 -9.64 -6.63
CA SER A 195 -18.43 -9.34 -7.69
C SER A 195 -18.14 -10.03 -9.03
N ASP A 196 -17.06 -10.81 -9.11
CA ASP A 196 -16.66 -11.66 -10.25
C ASP A 196 -16.80 -13.15 -9.94
#